data_AF-A0AB35I310-F1
#
_entry.id   AF-A0AB35I310-F1
#
_cell.length_a   1.000
_cell.length_b   1.000
_cell.length_c   1.000
_cell.angle_alpha   90.00
_cell.angle_beta   90.00
_cell.angle_gamma   90.00
#
_symmetry.space_group_name_H-M   'P 1'
#
loop_
_entity.id
_entity.type
_entity.pdbx_description
1 polymer ?
#
loop_
_entity_poly.entity_id
_entity_poly.type
_entity_poly.pdbx_seq_one_letter_code
_entity_poly.pdbx_strand_id
1 'polypeptide(L)' 'GRLLQEITPDGTTSFRYNRLGQLIEAQNPHRKLRWEYDPCGRVTADWQGLAKITHHYDAAGNRIATTL' A
#
# COMPACT_ATOMS: atom_id res chain seq x y z
N GLY A 1 -14.58 8.57 9.50
CA GLY A 1 -13.60 9.27 8.66
C GLY A 1 -12.35 8.42 8.52
N ARG A 2 -11.53 8.63 7.48
CA ARG A 2 -10.23 7.92 7.34
C ARG A 2 -9.12 8.73 8.00
N LEU A 3 -8.18 8.05 8.63
CA LEU A 3 -7.05 8.66 9.34
C LEU A 3 -6.04 9.19 8.32
N LEU A 4 -5.86 10.50 8.22
CA LEU A 4 -4.88 11.08 7.28
C LEU A 4 -3.49 11.23 7.92
N GLN A 5 -3.45 11.38 9.23
CA GLN A 5 -2.23 11.63 9.97
C GLN A 5 -2.39 11.16 11.41
N GLU A 6 -1.32 10.63 11.96
CA GLU A 6 -1.15 10.30 13.37
C GLU A 6 0.12 10.99 13.87
N ILE A 7 0.04 11.61 15.03
CA ILE A 7 1.16 12.30 15.67
C ILE A 7 1.40 11.62 17.02
N THR A 8 2.59 11.09 17.21
CA THR A 8 3.09 10.53 18.47
C THR A 8 4.35 11.28 18.89
N PRO A 9 4.83 11.11 20.14
CA PRO A 9 6.12 11.66 20.55
C PRO A 9 7.29 11.18 19.67
N ASP A 10 7.17 9.99 19.08
CA ASP A 10 8.18 9.37 18.21
C ASP A 10 8.14 9.91 16.76
N GLY A 11 7.12 10.71 16.42
CA GLY A 11 7.03 11.41 15.15
C GLY A 11 5.64 11.39 14.53
N THR A 12 5.58 11.67 13.23
CA THR A 12 4.33 11.79 12.49
C THR A 12 4.23 10.70 11.43
N THR A 13 3.13 9.96 11.46
CA THR A 13 2.75 9.03 10.40
C THR A 13 1.67 9.68 9.54
N SER A 14 1.85 9.64 8.22
CA SER A 14 0.88 10.14 7.24
C SER A 14 0.33 8.99 6.40
N PHE A 15 -0.93 9.09 6.02
CA PHE A 15 -1.65 8.09 5.25
C PHE A 15 -2.33 8.73 4.06
N ARG A 16 -2.31 8.05 2.91
CA ARG A 16 -3.04 8.47 1.70
C ARG A 16 -3.93 7.36 1.21
N TYR A 17 -5.11 7.74 0.77
CA TYR A 17 -6.11 6.81 0.24
C TYR A 17 -6.51 7.20 -1.17
N ASN A 18 -6.84 6.21 -1.99
CA ASN A 18 -7.49 6.46 -3.27
C ASN A 18 -8.99 6.79 -3.08
N ARG A 19 -9.70 7.09 -4.18
CA ARG A 19 -11.13 7.42 -4.16
C ARG A 19 -12.01 6.29 -3.63
N LEU A 20 -11.61 5.03 -3.82
CA LEU A 20 -12.30 3.86 -3.28
C LEU A 20 -12.02 3.67 -1.79
N GLY A 21 -10.91 4.24 -1.30
CA GLY A 21 -10.52 4.21 0.09
C GLY A 21 -9.49 3.24 0.52
N GLN A 22 -8.79 2.67 -0.44
CA GLN A 22 -7.68 1.80 -0.19
C GLN A 22 -6.47 2.65 0.15
N LEU A 23 -5.70 2.19 1.13
CA LEU A 23 -4.48 2.84 1.58
C LEU A 23 -3.41 2.71 0.49
N ILE A 24 -3.07 3.79 -0.20
CA ILE A 24 -2.07 3.78 -1.29
C ILE A 24 -0.69 4.23 -0.82
N GLU A 25 -0.61 4.87 0.35
CA GLU A 25 0.67 5.23 0.97
C GLU A 25 0.55 5.35 2.49
N ALA A 26 1.57 4.86 3.19
CA ALA A 26 1.83 5.14 4.59
C ALA A 26 3.28 5.56 4.76
N GLN A 27 3.53 6.65 5.47
CA GLN A 27 4.87 7.17 5.68
C GLN A 27 5.05 7.67 7.10
N ASN A 28 6.07 7.15 7.78
CA ASN A 28 6.56 7.65 9.05
C ASN A 28 8.01 8.19 8.88
N PRO A 29 8.69 8.67 9.95
CA PRO A 29 10.06 9.17 9.84
C PRO A 29 11.10 8.14 9.36
N HIS A 30 10.80 6.85 9.44
CA HIS A 30 11.77 5.77 9.19
C HIS A 30 11.53 5.03 7.87
N ARG A 31 10.27 4.92 7.45
CA ARG A 31 9.85 4.06 6.34
C ARG A 31 8.73 4.71 5.55
N LYS A 32 8.73 4.39 4.25
CA LYS A 32 7.68 4.73 3.31
C LYS A 32 7.19 3.46 2.63
N LEU A 33 5.89 3.22 2.75
CA LEU A 33 5.18 2.11 2.14
C LEU A 33 4.20 2.65 1.10
N ARG A 34 4.10 1.98 -0.04
CA ARG A 34 3.07 2.28 -1.06
C ARG A 34 2.41 0.99 -1.53
N TRP A 35 1.17 1.10 -1.97
CA TRP A 35 0.42 -0.02 -2.51
C TRP A 35 -0.31 0.39 -3.78
N GLU A 36 -0.33 -0.52 -4.75
CA GLU A 36 -1.19 -0.48 -5.93
C GLU A 36 -2.24 -1.58 -5.84
N TYR A 37 -3.44 -1.27 -6.32
CA TYR A 37 -4.58 -2.17 -6.28
C TYR A 37 -5.15 -2.35 -7.68
N ASP A 38 -5.65 -3.54 -7.96
CA ASP A 38 -6.51 -3.77 -9.12
C ASP A 38 -7.95 -3.32 -8.86
N PRO A 39 -8.84 -3.33 -9.88
CA PRO A 39 -10.25 -2.97 -9.71
C PRO A 39 -11.03 -3.86 -8.74
N CYS A 40 -10.56 -5.08 -8.49
CA CYS A 40 -11.14 -6.00 -7.51
C CYS A 40 -10.65 -5.71 -6.08
N GLY A 41 -9.72 -4.77 -5.92
CA GLY A 41 -9.15 -4.35 -4.64
C GLY A 41 -8.05 -5.24 -4.10
N ARG A 42 -7.43 -6.05 -4.96
CA ARG A 42 -6.27 -6.89 -4.62
C ARG A 42 -4.99 -6.08 -4.81
N VAL A 43 -4.02 -6.24 -3.91
CA VAL A 43 -2.71 -5.58 -4.02
C VAL A 43 -1.93 -6.20 -5.17
N THR A 44 -1.66 -5.41 -6.21
CA THR A 44 -0.84 -5.81 -7.37
C THR A 44 0.61 -5.45 -7.21
N ALA A 45 0.93 -4.45 -6.37
CA ALA A 45 2.29 -4.16 -5.99
C ALA A 45 2.38 -3.45 -4.64
N ASP A 46 3.48 -3.68 -3.93
CA ASP A 46 3.86 -2.91 -2.75
C ASP A 46 5.31 -2.42 -2.85
N TRP A 47 5.56 -1.22 -2.33
CA TRP A 47 6.88 -0.61 -2.27
C TRP A 47 7.32 -0.49 -0.83
N GLN A 48 8.56 -0.87 -0.56
CA GLN A 48 9.26 -0.62 0.69
C GLN A 48 10.48 0.25 0.40
N GLY A 49 10.27 1.57 0.42
CA GLY A 49 11.26 2.51 -0.12
C GLY A 49 11.43 2.35 -1.63
N LEU A 50 12.61 1.94 -2.08
CA LEU A 50 12.92 1.72 -3.51
C LEU A 50 12.64 0.28 -3.98
N ALA A 51 12.52 -0.67 -3.04
CA ALA A 51 12.19 -2.05 -3.39
C ALA A 51 10.71 -2.14 -3.77
N LYS A 52 10.42 -2.79 -4.90
CA LYS A 52 9.06 -3.06 -5.37
C LYS A 52 8.84 -4.57 -5.36
N ILE A 53 7.69 -5.00 -4.86
CA ILE A 53 7.20 -6.36 -5.02
C ILE A 53 5.95 -6.28 -5.89
N THR A 54 5.82 -7.16 -6.87
CA THR A 54 4.65 -7.24 -7.75
C THR A 54 3.96 -8.59 -7.55
N HIS A 55 2.64 -8.58 -7.51
CA HIS A 55 1.79 -9.77 -7.38
C HIS A 55 0.91 -9.94 -8.61
N HIS A 56 0.82 -11.17 -9.10
CA HIS A 56 -0.05 -11.52 -10.22
C HIS A 56 -1.16 -12.44 -9.74
N TYR A 57 -2.37 -12.22 -10.26
CA TYR A 57 -3.54 -13.01 -9.93
C TYR A 57 -4.20 -13.54 -11.18
N ASP A 58 -4.81 -14.72 -11.07
CA ASP A 58 -5.70 -15.25 -12.09
C ASP A 58 -7.09 -14.57 -12.03
N ALA A 59 -7.95 -14.93 -12.98
CA ALA A 59 -9.33 -14.43 -13.06
C ALA A 59 -10.21 -14.89 -11.89
N ALA A 60 -9.85 -16.00 -11.22
CA ALA A 60 -10.61 -16.53 -10.10
C ALA A 60 -10.28 -15.85 -8.77
N GLY A 61 -9.20 -15.06 -8.70
CA GLY A 61 -8.78 -14.42 -7.44
C GLY A 61 -7.45 -14.90 -6.91
N ASN A 62 -6.90 -16.00 -7.42
CA ASN A 62 -5.76 -16.66 -6.81
C ASN A 62 -4.47 -15.96 -7.20
N ARG A 63 -3.60 -15.70 -6.21
CA ARG A 63 -2.26 -15.19 -6.48
C ARG A 63 -1.41 -16.30 -7.09
N ILE A 64 -0.93 -16.10 -8.31
CA ILE A 64 -0.18 -17.10 -9.07
C ILE A 64 1.31 -16.79 -9.17
N ALA A 65 1.73 -15.54 -8.92
CA ALA A 65 3.15 -15.19 -8.90
C ALA A 65 3.45 -14.00 -7.98
N THR A 66 4.70 -13.91 -7.54
CA THR A 66 5.26 -12.75 -6.86
C THR A 66 6.68 -12.51 -7.34
N THR A 67 6.98 -11.30 -7.77
CA THR A 67 8.26 -10.92 -8.35
C THR A 67 8.84 -9.69 -7.65
N LEU A 68 10.16 -9.66 -7.51
CA LEU A 68 10.95 -8.56 -6.94
C LEU A 68 11.52 -7.65 -8.03
#